data_AF-A0A8T4I613-F1
#
_entry.id   AF-A0A8T4I613-F1
#
_cell.length_a   1.000
_cell.length_b   1.000
_cell.length_c   1.000
_cell.angle_alpha   90.00
_cell.angle_beta   90.00
_cell.angle_gamma   90.00
#
_symmetry.space_group_name_H-M   'P 1'
#
loop_
_entity.id
_entity.type
_entity.pdbx_description
1 polymer ?
#
loop_
_entity_poly.entity_id
_entity_poly.type
_entity_poly.pdbx_seq_one_letter_code
_entity_poly.pdbx_strand_id
1 'polypeptide(L)'
;DWYLSLRESGQAVFYQPSDWAMARYAAELMSRGLNSDRPPNGPYVSALDSVMARLLTTEGDRRRARIELERKPAGPQLASV
;
A
#
# COMPACT_ATOMS: atom_id res chain seq x y z
N ASP A 1 5.95 2.97 -7.24
CA ASP A 1 6.45 1.88 -6.38
C ASP A 1 5.58 1.80 -5.12
N TRP A 2 5.20 0.61 -4.66
CA TRP A 2 4.16 0.42 -3.61
C TRP A 2 4.54 1.16 -2.32
N TYR A 3 5.77 0.99 -1.85
CA TYR A 3 6.28 1.68 -0.66
C TYR A 3 6.14 3.21 -0.73
N LEU A 4 6.47 3.80 -1.88
CA LEU A 4 6.40 5.25 -2.06
C LEU A 4 4.95 5.75 -2.07
N SER A 5 4.02 4.98 -2.65
CA SER A 5 2.60 5.34 -2.63
C SER A 5 2.00 5.39 -1.23
N LEU A 6 2.59 4.68 -0.26
CA LEU A 6 2.13 4.74 1.12
C LEU A 6 2.25 6.15 1.69
N ARG A 7 3.28 6.91 1.30
CA ARG A 7 3.49 8.29 1.76
C ARG A 7 2.40 9.27 1.28
N GLU A 8 1.72 8.92 0.20
CA GLU A 8 0.64 9.74 -0.37
C GLU A 8 -0.73 9.39 0.21
N SER A 9 -0.84 8.22 0.86
CA SER A 9 -2.05 7.78 1.53
C SER A 9 -2.35 8.64 2.77
N GLY A 10 -3.62 9.01 2.97
CA GLY A 10 -4.06 9.67 4.20
C GLY A 10 -3.78 8.85 5.46
N GLN A 11 -3.67 7.51 5.33
CA GLN A 11 -3.34 6.62 6.45
C GLN A 11 -1.90 6.81 6.98
N ALA A 12 -0.99 7.34 6.16
CA ALA A 12 0.43 7.44 6.49
C ALA A 12 0.70 8.29 7.73
N VAL A 13 -0.21 9.21 8.08
CA VAL A 13 -0.11 10.07 9.25
C VAL A 13 -0.09 9.28 10.57
N PHE A 14 -0.59 8.04 10.55
CA PHE A 14 -0.63 7.16 11.72
C PHE A 14 0.55 6.19 11.81
N TYR A 15 1.35 6.06 10.74
CA TYR A 15 2.45 5.11 10.71
C TYR A 15 3.59 5.52 11.64
N GLN A 16 4.02 4.57 12.45
CA GLN A 16 5.22 4.65 13.27
C GLN A 16 6.46 4.20 12.47
N PRO A 17 7.68 4.49 12.95
CA PRO A 17 8.90 4.03 12.30
C PRO A 17 8.94 2.50 12.06
N SER A 18 8.33 1.71 12.95
CA SER A 18 8.20 0.26 12.79
C SER A 18 7.31 -0.14 11.61
N ASP A 19 6.25 0.62 11.34
CA ASP A 19 5.35 0.38 10.20
C ASP A 19 6.08 0.65 8.89
N TRP A 20 6.86 1.74 8.86
CA TRP A 20 7.71 2.05 7.72
C TRP A 20 8.79 0.99 7.46
N ALA A 21 9.38 0.43 8.53
CA ALA A 21 10.34 -0.67 8.42
C ALA A 21 9.67 -1.93 7.83
N MET A 22 8.49 -2.29 8.32
CA MET A 22 7.69 -3.41 7.80
C MET A 22 7.32 -3.19 6.33
N ALA A 23 6.85 -1.99 5.98
CA ALA A 23 6.51 -1.64 4.61
C ALA A 23 7.72 -1.72 3.67
N ARG A 24 8.90 -1.23 4.11
CA ARG A 24 10.13 -1.34 3.31
C ARG A 24 10.51 -2.80 3.08
N TYR A 25 10.41 -3.64 4.12
CA TYR A 25 10.69 -5.07 4.00
C TYR A 25 9.73 -5.77 3.04
N ALA A 26 8.42 -5.52 3.15
CA ALA A 26 7.43 -6.09 2.24
C ALA A 26 7.61 -5.61 0.80
N ALA A 27 7.97 -4.34 0.59
CA ALA A 27 8.27 -3.79 -0.74
C ALA A 27 9.48 -4.46 -1.39
N GLU A 28 10.55 -4.69 -0.63
CA GLU A 28 11.72 -5.43 -1.10
C GLU A 28 11.34 -6.86 -1.53
N LEU A 29 10.54 -7.55 -0.72
CA LEU A 29 10.02 -8.88 -1.07
C LEU A 29 9.15 -8.83 -2.34
N MET A 30 8.22 -7.88 -2.45
CA MET A 30 7.42 -7.70 -3.66
C MET A 30 8.30 -7.48 -4.89
N SER A 31 9.29 -6.60 -4.78
CA SER A 31 10.25 -6.32 -5.86
C SER A 31 10.99 -7.59 -6.28
N ARG A 32 11.51 -8.38 -5.32
CA ARG A 32 12.16 -9.67 -5.63
C ARG A 32 11.23 -10.65 -6.32
N GLY A 33 9.99 -10.76 -5.87
CA GLY A 33 8.99 -11.64 -6.47
C GLY A 33 8.67 -11.24 -7.91
N LEU A 34 8.50 -9.94 -8.18
CA LEU A 34 8.23 -9.40 -9.51
C LEU A 34 9.43 -9.52 -10.48
N ASN A 35 10.65 -9.46 -9.95
CA ASN A 35 11.88 -9.53 -10.74
C ASN A 35 12.48 -10.95 -10.84
N SER A 36 11.83 -11.97 -10.28
CA SER A 36 12.34 -13.33 -10.33
C SER A 36 11.82 -14.10 -11.56
N ASP A 37 12.61 -15.05 -12.06
CA ASP A 37 12.24 -15.91 -13.21
C ASP A 37 11.07 -16.87 -12.91
N ARG A 38 10.63 -16.95 -11.65
CA ARG A 38 9.53 -17.80 -11.21
C ARG A 38 8.41 -16.94 -10.63
N PRO A 39 7.16 -17.12 -11.05
CA PRO A 39 6.06 -16.37 -10.48
C PRO A 39 5.92 -16.65 -8.97
N PRO A 40 5.51 -15.66 -8.16
CA PRO A 40 5.23 -15.86 -6.76
C PRO A 40 4.17 -16.96 -6.55
N ASN A 41 4.41 -17.86 -5.61
CA ASN A 41 3.44 -18.88 -5.25
C ASN A 41 2.33 -18.32 -4.33
N GLY A 42 1.23 -19.05 -4.21
CA GLY A 42 0.07 -18.64 -3.39
C GLY A 42 0.41 -18.27 -1.94
N PRO A 43 1.17 -19.09 -1.19
CA PRO A 43 1.58 -18.75 0.17
C PRO A 43 2.38 -17.46 0.28
N TYR A 44 3.27 -17.20 -0.69
CA TYR A 44 4.05 -15.96 -0.74
C TYR A 44 3.15 -14.73 -0.90
N VAL A 45 2.20 -14.80 -1.84
CA VAL A 45 1.23 -13.73 -2.09
C VAL A 45 0.34 -13.50 -0.85
N SER A 46 -0.12 -14.58 -0.21
CA SER A 46 -0.95 -14.49 0.99
C SER A 46 -0.21 -13.89 2.19
N ALA A 47 1.09 -14.20 2.35
CA ALA A 47 1.91 -13.59 3.38
C ALA A 47 2.08 -12.08 3.17
N LEU A 48 2.31 -11.64 1.92
CA LEU A 48 2.39 -10.22 1.59
C LEU A 48 1.05 -9.51 1.78
N ASP A 49 -0.05 -10.12 1.35
CA ASP A 49 -1.40 -9.60 1.59
C ASP A 49 -1.69 -9.39 3.09
N SER A 50 -1.24 -10.32 3.92
CA SER A 50 -1.35 -10.21 5.38
C SER A 50 -0.52 -9.05 5.98
N VAL A 51 0.57 -8.64 5.34
CA VAL A 51 1.34 -7.45 5.74
C VAL A 51 0.65 -6.18 5.26
N MET A 52 0.17 -6.16 4.01
CA MET A 52 -0.61 -5.06 3.45
C MET A 52 -1.87 -4.76 4.28
N ALA A 53 -2.55 -5.82 4.74
CA ALA A 53 -3.73 -5.71 5.58
C ALA A 53 -3.44 -5.08 6.94
N ARG A 54 -2.35 -5.47 7.60
CA ARG A 54 -1.90 -4.88 8.87
C ARG A 54 -1.57 -3.39 8.73
N LEU A 55 -1.08 -2.98 7.56
CA LEU A 55 -0.77 -1.59 7.25
C LEU A 55 -1.97 -0.82 6.68
N LEU A 56 -3.15 -1.45 6.52
CA LEU A 56 -4.38 -0.83 5.99
C LEU A 56 -4.21 -0.21 4.58
N THR A 57 -3.39 -0.85 3.74
CA THR A 57 -3.01 -0.27 2.44
C THR A 57 -4.05 -0.52 1.34
N THR A 58 -4.91 -1.53 1.49
CA THR A 58 -6.01 -1.78 0.53
C THR A 58 -7.31 -1.11 0.97
N GLU A 59 -8.19 -0.82 0.01
CA GLU A 59 -9.53 -0.29 0.31
C GLU A 59 -10.39 -1.26 1.12
N GLY A 60 -10.26 -2.57 0.84
CA GLY A 60 -10.98 -3.61 1.58
C GLY A 60 -10.59 -3.64 3.05
N ASP A 61 -9.31 -3.49 3.37
CA ASP A 61 -8.81 -3.45 4.75
C ASP A 61 -9.33 -2.24 5.52
N ARG A 62 -9.30 -1.06 4.89
CA ARG A 62 -9.83 0.16 5.48
C ARG A 62 -11.32 0.08 5.74
N ARG A 63 -12.10 -0.42 4.78
CA ARG A 63 -13.55 -0.62 4.95
C ARG A 63 -13.87 -1.57 6.09
N ARG A 64 -13.11 -2.67 6.25
CA ARG A 64 -13.26 -3.60 7.40
C ARG A 64 -12.97 -2.92 8.73
N ALA A 65 -11.97 -2.04 8.77
CA ALA A 65 -11.62 -1.24 9.94
C ALA A 65 -12.55 -0.02 10.14
N ARG A 66 -13.51 0.22 9.23
CA ARG A 66 -14.41 1.39 9.21
C ARG A 66 -13.66 2.72 9.12
N ILE A 67 -12.58 2.73 8.34
CA ILE A 67 -11.74 3.90 8.08
C ILE A 67 -12.09 4.46 6.71
N GLU A 68 -12.41 5.75 6.65
CA GLU A 68 -12.59 6.50 5.42
C GLU A 68 -11.36 7.39 5.18
N LEU A 69 -10.83 7.39 3.95
CA LEU A 69 -9.76 8.30 3.56
C LEU A 69 -10.33 9.48 2.81
N GLU A 70 -10.02 10.69 3.29
CA GLU A 70 -10.27 11.90 2.52
C GLU A 70 -9.39 11.89 1.26
N ARG A 71 -10.03 12.07 0.10
CA ARG A 71 -9.29 12.21 -1.16
C ARG A 71 -8.88 13.66 -1.33
N LYS A 72 -7.62 13.91 -1.64
CA LYS A 72 -7.22 15.23 -2.15
C LYS A 72 -8.05 15.50 -3.40
N PRO A 73 -8.72 16.66 -3.49
CA PRO A 73 -9.42 17.02 -4.72
C PRO A 73 -8.40 17.00 -5.86
N ALA A 74 -8.77 16.36 -6.98
CA ALA A 74 -7.99 16.50 -8.20
C ALA A 74 -7.92 17.99 -8.50
N GLY A 75 -6.70 18.52 -8.71
CA GLY A 75 -6.48 19.94 -8.98
C GLY A 75 -7.38 20.45 -10.12
N PRO A 76 -7.55 21.77 -10.26
CA PRO A 76 -8.55 22.35 -11.16
C PRO A 76 -8.46 21.71 -12.54
N GLN A 77 -9.51 20.98 -12.91
CA GLN A 77 -9.70 20.50 -14.26
C GLN A 77 -9.84 21.76 -15.10
N LEU A 78 -8.76 22.15 -15.76
CA LEU A 78 -8.77 23.23 -16.74
C LEU A 78 -9.84 22.86 -17.75
N ALA A 79 -11.01 23.52 -17.64
CA ALA A 79 -12.06 23.40 -18.61
C ALA A 79 -11.45 23.82 -19.95
N SER A 80 -11.24 22.85 -20.82
CA SER A 80 -10.88 23.08 -22.20
C SER A 80 -12.00 23.90 -22.83
N VAL A 81 -11.72 25.19 -23.05
CA VAL A 81 -12.53 26.09 -23.87
C VAL A 81 -12.25 25.79 -25.34
#